data_AF-A0A8X6IMC5-F1
#
_entry.id   AF-A0A8X6IMC5-F1
#
_cell.length_a   1.000
_cell.length_b   1.000
_cell.length_c   1.000
_cell.angle_alpha   90.00
_cell.angle_beta   90.00
_cell.angle_gamma   90.00
#
_symmetry.space_group_name_H-M   'P 1'
#
loop_
_entity.id
_entity.type
_entity.pdbx_description
1 polymer ?
#
loop_
_entity_poly.entity_id
_entity_poly.type
_entity_poly.pdbx_seq_one_letter_code
_entity_poly.pdbx_strand_id
1 'polypeptide(L)'
;MIFREAYLRLKGGGTGMSENLCIRFLIFIEETVQGSCPSRPIDCEELLQCGLNQSGIYRIYPRSRVNTWGDAGFDVYCDMDTDGGGWTVG
;
A
#
# COMPACT_ATOMS: atom_id res chain seq x y z
N MET A 1 -7.60 -14.29 7.95
CA MET A 1 -7.20 -15.30 8.96
C MET A 1 -5.99 -14.85 9.79
N ILE A 2 -4.99 -14.15 9.24
CA ILE A 2 -3.77 -13.69 9.94
C ILE A 2 -4.07 -12.65 11.07
N PHE A 3 -5.09 -11.81 10.90
CA PHE A 3 -5.42 -10.74 11.85
C PHE A 3 -5.95 -11.23 13.21
N ARG A 4 -6.64 -12.38 13.25
CA ARG A 4 -7.08 -13.00 14.50
C ARG A 4 -5.89 -13.45 15.34
N GLU A 5 -4.86 -13.98 14.69
CA GLU A 5 -3.61 -14.39 15.35
C GLU A 5 -2.82 -13.17 15.88
N ALA A 6 -2.79 -12.06 15.14
CA ALA A 6 -2.17 -10.82 15.60
C ALA A 6 -2.91 -10.21 16.82
N TYR A 7 -4.25 -10.18 16.80
CA TYR A 7 -5.07 -9.75 17.94
C TYR A 7 -4.81 -10.61 19.19
N LEU A 8 -4.79 -11.94 19.03
CA LEU A 8 -4.54 -12.87 20.14
C LEU A 8 -3.12 -12.73 20.70
N ARG A 9 -2.12 -12.46 19.85
CA ARG A 9 -0.73 -12.20 20.29
C ARG A 9 -0.60 -10.88 21.04
N LEU A 10 -1.28 -9.81 20.63
CA LEU A 10 -1.29 -8.54 21.35
C LEU A 10 -1.97 -8.65 22.71
N LYS A 11 -3.11 -9.36 22.78
CA LYS A 11 -3.78 -9.69 24.06
C LYS A 11 -2.90 -10.53 24.98
N GLY A 12 -2.08 -11.42 24.44
CA GLY A 12 -1.14 -12.26 25.18
C GLY A 12 0.18 -11.58 25.56
N GLY A 13 0.49 -10.40 25.01
CA GLY A 13 1.79 -9.72 25.14
C GLY A 13 2.00 -8.89 26.42
N GLY A 14 1.07 -8.89 27.36
CA GLY A 14 1.25 -8.26 28.69
C GLY A 14 1.30 -6.73 28.71
N THR A 15 0.91 -6.03 27.62
CA THR A 15 0.65 -4.59 27.70
C THR A 15 -0.76 -4.41 28.30
N GLY A 16 -0.88 -3.63 29.37
CA GLY A 16 -2.15 -3.37 30.07
C GLY A 16 -3.16 -2.51 29.29
N MET A 17 -3.33 -2.79 27.99
CA MET A 17 -4.22 -2.05 27.10
C MET A 17 -5.64 -2.62 27.21
N SER A 18 -6.63 -1.75 27.42
CA SER A 18 -8.04 -2.14 27.44
C SER A 18 -8.48 -2.72 26.09
N GLU A 19 -9.57 -3.49 26.06
CA GLU A 19 -10.07 -4.12 24.83
C GLU A 19 -10.34 -3.08 23.74
N ASN A 20 -10.96 -1.96 24.12
CA ASN A 20 -11.23 -0.83 23.24
C ASN A 20 -9.94 -0.22 22.68
N LEU A 21 -8.89 -0.12 23.50
CA LEU A 21 -7.61 0.44 23.06
C LEU A 21 -6.86 -0.54 22.14
N CYS A 22 -6.95 -1.84 22.38
CA CYS A 22 -6.40 -2.87 21.49
C CYS A 22 -7.12 -2.88 20.13
N ILE A 23 -8.44 -2.74 20.11
CA ILE A 23 -9.23 -2.62 18.87
C ILE A 23 -8.85 -1.34 18.13
N ARG A 24 -8.77 -0.18 18.82
CA ARG A 24 -8.34 1.08 18.19
C ARG A 24 -6.90 1.01 17.69
N PHE A 25 -6.02 0.35 18.41
CA PHE A 25 -4.64 0.13 17.96
C PHE A 25 -4.60 -0.80 16.75
N LEU A 26 -5.43 -1.84 16.68
CA LEU A 26 -5.53 -2.68 15.47
C LEU A 26 -6.13 -1.96 14.27
N ILE A 27 -7.15 -1.12 14.48
CA ILE A 27 -7.71 -0.26 13.43
C ILE A 27 -6.65 0.76 12.98
N PHE A 28 -5.88 1.32 13.91
CA PHE A 28 -4.73 2.19 13.58
C PHE A 28 -3.64 1.41 12.83
N ILE A 29 -3.38 0.16 13.20
CA ILE A 29 -2.50 -0.73 12.42
C ILE A 29 -3.11 -0.98 11.03
N GLU A 30 -4.41 -1.21 10.89
CA GLU A 30 -5.10 -1.38 9.61
C GLU A 30 -4.95 -0.12 8.72
N GLU A 31 -5.21 1.08 9.26
CA GLU A 31 -4.98 2.36 8.58
C GLU A 31 -3.50 2.64 8.27
N THR A 32 -2.55 2.10 9.04
CA THR A 32 -1.11 2.21 8.74
C THR A 32 -0.57 1.11 7.82
N VAL A 33 -1.29 -0.02 7.72
CA VAL A 33 -1.01 -1.11 6.77
C VAL A 33 -1.59 -0.75 5.40
N GLN A 34 -2.68 0.01 5.34
CA GLN A 34 -3.09 0.80 4.19
C GLN A 34 -2.28 2.10 4.16
N GLY A 35 -0.99 1.96 3.84
CA GLY A 35 -0.11 3.11 3.62
C GLY A 35 -0.82 4.16 2.76
N SER A 36 -0.93 5.38 3.27
CA SER A 36 -1.55 6.48 2.54
C SER A 36 -0.95 6.55 1.15
N CYS A 37 -1.80 6.49 0.13
CA CYS A 37 -1.31 6.47 -1.24
C CYS A 37 -0.41 7.66 -1.51
N PRO A 38 0.82 7.43 -1.97
CA PRO A 38 1.71 8.53 -2.30
C PRO A 38 1.03 9.35 -3.39
N SER A 39 1.08 10.68 -3.26
CA SER A 39 0.62 11.59 -4.31
C SER A 39 1.41 11.45 -5.61
N ARG A 40 2.56 10.76 -5.53
CA ARG A 40 3.50 10.49 -6.61
C ARG A 40 3.95 9.03 -6.57
N PRO A 41 3.08 8.09 -6.95
CA PRO A 41 3.41 6.67 -6.98
C PRO A 41 4.54 6.43 -7.99
N ILE A 42 5.51 5.60 -7.64
CA ILE A 42 6.70 5.40 -8.48
C ILE A 42 6.47 4.35 -9.57
N ASP A 43 5.54 3.42 -9.34
CA ASP A 43 5.21 2.30 -10.20
C ASP A 43 3.77 1.78 -9.92
N CYS A 44 3.35 0.77 -10.68
CA CYS A 44 2.03 0.14 -10.54
C CYS A 44 1.88 -0.72 -9.27
N GLU A 45 2.98 -1.18 -8.68
CA GLU A 45 2.95 -1.96 -7.44
C GLU A 45 2.51 -1.09 -6.26
N GLU A 46 3.00 0.15 -6.20
CA GLU A 46 2.61 1.11 -5.15
C GLU A 46 1.12 1.51 -5.27
N LEU A 47 0.60 1.57 -6.51
CA LEU A 47 -0.83 1.75 -6.77
C LEU A 47 -1.66 0.52 -6.34
N LEU A 48 -1.14 -0.69 -6.56
CA LEU A 48 -1.82 -1.92 -6.15
C LEU A 48 -1.90 -2.04 -4.62
N GLN A 49 -0.82 -1.72 -3.89
CA GLN A 49 -0.79 -1.70 -2.41
C GLN A 49 -1.77 -0.69 -1.81
N CYS A 50 -2.13 0.31 -2.61
CA CYS A 50 -3.15 1.32 -2.36
C CYS A 50 -4.60 0.85 -2.54
N GLY A 51 -4.80 -0.38 -3.03
CA GLY A 51 -6.11 -0.91 -3.37
C GLY A 51 -6.62 -0.48 -4.74
N LEU A 52 -5.77 0.11 -5.60
CA LEU A 52 -6.13 0.37 -7.00
C LEU A 52 -5.94 -0.93 -7.80
N ASN A 53 -6.93 -1.81 -7.69
CA ASN A 53 -6.90 -3.17 -8.24
C ASN A 53 -7.54 -3.29 -9.62
N GLN A 54 -7.59 -2.20 -10.39
CA GLN A 54 -8.18 -2.20 -11.73
C GLN A 54 -7.09 -1.96 -12.76
N SER A 55 -6.99 -2.82 -13.76
CA SER A 55 -6.07 -2.60 -14.88
C SER A 55 -6.46 -1.34 -15.67
N GLY A 56 -5.48 -0.55 -16.10
CA GLY A 56 -5.77 0.72 -16.76
C GLY A 56 -4.56 1.62 -16.93
N ILE A 57 -4.78 2.82 -17.47
CA ILE A 57 -3.73 3.83 -17.59
C ILE A 57 -3.62 4.62 -16.29
N TYR A 58 -2.42 4.65 -15.71
CA TYR A 58 -2.10 5.40 -14.50
C TYR A 58 -0.89 6.29 -14.73
N ARG A 59 -0.85 7.40 -14.00
CA ARG A 59 0.30 8.31 -14.01
C ARG A 59 1.25 8.00 -12.86
N ILE A 60 2.48 7.65 -13.19
CA ILE A 60 3.54 7.33 -12.22
C ILE A 60 4.68 8.35 -12.29
N TYR A 61 5.50 8.39 -11.23
CA TYR A 61 6.61 9.33 -11.04
C TYR A 61 7.88 8.58 -10.61
N PRO A 62 8.50 7.76 -11.50
CA PRO A 62 9.72 7.04 -11.16
C PRO A 62 10.83 7.98 -10.73
N ARG A 63 11.54 7.62 -9.65
CA ARG A 63 12.73 8.37 -9.19
C ARG A 63 13.89 8.11 -10.15
N SER A 64 14.12 9.03 -11.09
CA SER A 64 15.28 8.93 -11.97
C SER A 64 16.57 9.34 -11.24
N ARG A 65 17.64 8.53 -11.36
CA ARG A 65 19.00 8.89 -10.89
C ARG A 65 19.68 9.94 -11.77
N VAL A 66 19.20 10.07 -13.00
CA VAL A 66 19.57 11.13 -13.93
C VAL A 66 18.40 12.10 -13.92
N ASN A 67 18.63 13.33 -13.52
CA ASN A 67 17.67 14.44 -13.40
C ASN A 67 16.87 14.80 -14.68
N THR A 68 16.80 13.94 -15.69
CA THR A 68 16.18 14.19 -16.99
C THR A 68 14.66 14.30 -16.93
N TRP A 69 13.99 13.63 -15.98
CA TRP A 69 12.52 13.64 -15.85
C TRP A 69 11.98 14.51 -14.71
N GLY A 70 12.85 15.03 -13.82
CA GLY A 70 12.46 15.95 -12.74
C GLY A 70 11.23 15.49 -11.94
N ASP A 71 10.28 16.42 -11.72
CA ASP A 71 8.97 16.17 -11.10
C ASP A 71 7.90 15.69 -12.09
N ALA A 72 8.25 15.47 -13.36
CA ALA A 72 7.29 15.10 -14.39
C ALA A 72 7.02 13.59 -14.35
N GLY A 73 5.77 13.23 -14.06
CA GLY A 73 5.30 11.86 -14.24
C GLY A 73 5.03 11.51 -15.71
N PHE A 74 4.74 10.25 -15.97
CA PHE A 74 4.24 9.79 -17.27
C PHE A 74 3.20 8.70 -17.08
N ASP A 75 2.42 8.49 -18.14
CA ASP A 75 1.29 7.57 -18.12
C ASP A 75 1.77 6.20 -18.59
N VAL A 76 1.39 5.16 -17.85
CA VAL A 76 1.72 3.75 -18.10
C VAL A 76 0.46 2.91 -18.04
N TYR A 77 0.48 1.75 -18.69
CA TYR A 77 -0.56 0.76 -18.45
C TYR A 77 -0.16 -0.08 -17.23
N CYS A 78 -0.99 -0.05 -16.20
CA CYS A 78 -0.89 -0.96 -15.08
C CYS A 78 -1.77 -2.17 -15.31
N ASP A 79 -1.14 -3.34 -15.33
CA ASP A 79 -1.86 -4.62 -15.25
C ASP A 79 -1.95 -5.04 -13.78
N MET A 80 -3.17 -4.93 -13.24
CA MET A 80 -3.50 -5.25 -11.85
C MET A 80 -4.14 -6.63 -11.70
N ASP A 81 -4.33 -7.36 -12.81
CA ASP A 81 -5.06 -8.62 -12.83
C ASP A 81 -4.12 -9.83 -12.98
N THR A 82 -3.07 -9.71 -13.79
CA THR A 82 -2.16 -10.81 -14.13
C THR A 82 -1.19 -11.12 -12.99
N ASP A 83 -1.06 -12.39 -12.61
CA ASP A 83 -0.07 -12.90 -11.65
C ASP A 83 0.00 -12.15 -10.31
N GLY A 84 -1.14 -11.61 -9.86
CA GLY A 84 -1.24 -10.84 -8.61
C GLY A 84 -1.20 -9.32 -8.78
N GLY A 85 -1.01 -8.82 -10.01
CA GLY A 85 -1.07 -7.41 -10.37
C GLY A 85 0.22 -6.63 -10.12
N GLY A 86 0.14 -5.30 -10.20
CA GLY A 86 1.27 -4.40 -9.92
C GLY A 86 2.25 -4.23 -11.09
N TRP A 87 1.93 -4.79 -12.26
CA TRP A 87 2.82 -4.76 -13.41
C TRP A 87 2.78 -3.41 -14.11
N THR A 88 3.97 -2.83 -14.32
CA THR A 88 4.13 -1.60 -15.10
C THR A 88 4.49 -1.94 -16.54
N VAL A 89 3.60 -1.65 -17.48
CA VAL A 89 3.78 -1.86 -18.91
C VAL A 89 3.97 -0.49 -19.57
N GLY A 90 5.17 -0.27 -20.12
CA GLY A 90 5.62 1.02 -20.69
C GLY A 90 5.71 1.03 -22.21
#